data_AF-A0A6C2DXD4-F1
#
_entry.id   AF-A0A6C2DXD4-F1
#
_cell.length_a   1.000
_cell.length_b   1.000
_cell.length_c   1.000
_cell.angle_alpha   90.00
_cell.angle_beta   90.00
_cell.angle_gamma   90.00
#
_symmetry.space_group_name_H-M   'P 1'
#
loop_
_entity.id
_entity.type
_entity.pdbx_description
1 polymer ?
#
loop_
_entity_poly.entity_id
_entity_poly.type
_entity_poly.pdbx_seq_one_letter_code
_entity_poly.pdbx_strand_id
1 'polypeptide(L)'
;MAKAIPDKCKRCAMLSAHQAQELHGGDCWDPAVCYSRRSYARHRDRRNLIRARKRSASTPELTVNTEEFAKIYWAVLVVYRAAGASTPIHAIAAQVWQGQDKFAAIAPIHCAGMTASQVHTYIKKMLDLLDSHYQIKKFASQERLDPWLCPLRPCPCHPL
;
A
#
# COMPACT_ATOMS: atom_id res chain seq x y z
N MET A 1 -34.57 -2.89 21.99
CA MET A 1 -34.09 -3.74 20.86
C MET A 1 -35.01 -3.51 19.66
N ALA A 2 -34.45 -3.25 18.46
CA ALA A 2 -35.29 -3.03 17.27
C ALA A 2 -35.93 -4.35 16.85
N LYS A 3 -37.28 -4.41 16.79
CA LYS A 3 -38.02 -5.61 16.39
C LYS A 3 -37.53 -6.12 15.03
N ALA A 4 -37.35 -7.44 14.92
CA ALA A 4 -36.97 -8.08 13.67
C ALA A 4 -38.07 -7.88 12.62
N ILE A 5 -37.68 -7.59 11.37
CA ILE A 5 -38.62 -7.57 10.26
C ILE A 5 -38.96 -9.03 9.92
N PRO A 6 -40.24 -9.41 9.86
CA PRO A 6 -40.63 -10.77 9.46
C PRO A 6 -40.10 -11.12 8.05
N ASP A 7 -39.65 -12.35 7.85
CA ASP A 7 -39.01 -12.77 6.59
C ASP A 7 -39.96 -12.71 5.38
N LYS A 8 -41.26 -12.90 5.61
CA LYS A 8 -42.30 -12.65 4.59
C LYS A 8 -42.28 -11.20 4.09
N CYS A 9 -42.11 -10.24 5.01
CA CYS A 9 -42.07 -8.81 4.67
C CYS A 9 -40.75 -8.42 4.00
N LYS A 10 -39.63 -9.09 4.32
CA LYS A 10 -38.36 -8.89 3.61
C LYS A 10 -38.45 -9.32 2.15
N ARG A 11 -39.00 -10.51 1.89
CA ARG A 11 -39.23 -11.03 0.53
C ARG A 11 -40.20 -10.15 -0.26
N CYS A 12 -41.34 -9.80 0.36
CA CYS A 12 -42.32 -8.89 -0.23
C CYS A 12 -41.72 -7.50 -0.53
N ALA A 13 -40.78 -7.00 0.29
CA ALA A 13 -40.14 -5.71 0.06
C ALA A 13 -39.31 -5.64 -1.23
N MET A 14 -38.82 -6.77 -1.75
CA MET A 14 -38.01 -6.83 -2.97
C MET A 14 -38.82 -6.80 -4.27
N LEU A 15 -40.14 -7.02 -4.20
CA LEU A 15 -41.04 -6.97 -5.36
C LEU A 15 -41.41 -5.53 -5.76
N SER A 16 -42.15 -5.34 -6.84
CA SER A 16 -42.88 -4.09 -7.05
C SER A 16 -44.10 -4.00 -6.10
N ALA A 17 -44.68 -2.81 -5.90
CA ALA A 17 -45.88 -2.67 -5.07
C ALA A 17 -47.07 -3.42 -5.68
N HIS A 18 -47.21 -3.35 -7.01
CA HIS A 18 -48.23 -4.05 -7.77
C HIS A 18 -48.12 -5.58 -7.62
N GLN A 19 -46.92 -6.14 -7.85
CA GLN A 19 -46.67 -7.58 -7.69
C GLN A 19 -46.93 -8.06 -6.26
N ALA A 20 -46.57 -7.25 -5.26
CA ALA A 20 -46.84 -7.58 -3.88
C ALA A 20 -48.34 -7.52 -3.54
N GLN A 21 -49.09 -6.62 -4.17
CA GLN A 21 -50.53 -6.50 -4.03
C GLN A 21 -51.26 -7.63 -4.75
N GLU A 22 -50.81 -8.08 -5.93
CA GLU A 22 -51.38 -9.24 -6.61
C GLU A 22 -51.17 -10.54 -5.81
N LEU A 23 -49.99 -10.70 -5.19
CA LEU A 23 -49.68 -11.90 -4.40
C LEU A 23 -50.32 -11.92 -3.00
N HIS A 24 -50.64 -10.76 -2.43
CA HIS A 24 -51.00 -10.63 -1.01
C HIS A 24 -52.18 -9.66 -0.72
N GLY A 25 -52.89 -9.21 -1.75
CA GLY A 25 -53.88 -8.11 -1.77
C GLY A 25 -55.24 -8.36 -1.12
N GLY A 26 -55.28 -9.13 -0.03
CA GLY A 26 -56.49 -9.37 0.78
C GLY A 26 -56.14 -9.36 2.28
N ASP A 27 -55.51 -10.42 2.77
CA ASP A 27 -55.31 -10.63 4.21
C ASP A 27 -54.02 -10.04 4.80
N CYS A 28 -53.04 -9.69 3.95
CA CYS A 28 -51.71 -9.30 4.41
C CYS A 28 -51.26 -7.91 3.92
N TRP A 29 -51.82 -7.40 2.82
CA TRP A 29 -51.49 -6.09 2.29
C TRP A 29 -52.33 -4.98 2.91
N ASP A 30 -51.68 -4.05 3.60
CA ASP A 30 -52.31 -2.84 4.12
C ASP A 30 -51.68 -1.60 3.44
N PRO A 31 -52.44 -0.87 2.59
CA PRO A 31 -51.95 0.33 1.91
C PRO A 31 -51.43 1.42 2.86
N ALA A 32 -51.93 1.51 4.10
CA ALA A 32 -51.49 2.54 5.04
C ALA A 32 -50.06 2.30 5.56
N VAL A 33 -49.61 1.05 5.66
CA VAL A 33 -48.33 0.70 6.31
C VAL A 33 -47.35 -0.06 5.41
N CYS A 34 -47.82 -0.82 4.42
CA CYS A 34 -46.97 -1.69 3.61
C CYS A 34 -45.97 -0.91 2.74
N TYR A 35 -46.33 0.26 2.21
CA TYR A 35 -45.37 1.10 1.47
C TYR A 35 -44.18 1.49 2.34
N SER A 36 -44.45 2.02 3.53
CA SER A 36 -43.41 2.44 4.49
C SER A 36 -42.59 1.26 5.01
N ARG A 37 -43.25 0.15 5.40
CA ARG A 37 -42.58 -1.07 5.88
C ARG A 37 -41.64 -1.67 4.83
N ARG A 38 -42.05 -1.70 3.56
CA ARG A 38 -41.23 -2.23 2.46
C ARG A 38 -40.03 -1.33 2.17
N SER A 39 -40.22 -0.01 2.17
CA SER A 39 -39.11 0.96 2.06
C SER A 39 -38.13 0.83 3.24
N TYR A 40 -38.64 0.67 4.46
CA TYR A 40 -37.81 0.44 5.63
C TYR A 40 -37.02 -0.87 5.50
N ALA A 41 -37.65 -1.98 5.12
CA ALA A 41 -37.00 -3.27 4.92
C ALA A 41 -35.86 -3.20 3.88
N ARG A 42 -36.09 -2.56 2.72
CA ARG A 42 -35.08 -2.41 1.65
C ARG A 42 -33.86 -1.59 2.06
N HIS A 43 -34.02 -0.64 2.96
CA HIS A 43 -32.98 0.34 3.29
C HIS A 43 -32.46 0.22 4.73
N ARG A 44 -32.98 -0.70 5.53
CA ARG A 44 -32.59 -0.88 6.94
C ARG A 44 -31.10 -1.16 7.07
N ASP A 45 -30.58 -2.11 6.30
CA ASP A 45 -29.19 -2.53 6.43
C ASP A 45 -28.24 -1.44 5.95
N ARG A 46 -28.54 -0.79 4.83
CA ARG A 46 -27.80 0.39 4.35
C ARG A 46 -27.80 1.52 5.40
N ARG A 47 -28.95 1.84 5.99
CA ARG A 47 -29.07 2.88 7.04
C ARG A 47 -28.30 2.49 8.31
N ASN A 48 -28.35 1.22 8.71
CA ASN A 48 -27.62 0.71 9.87
C ASN A 48 -26.11 0.73 9.63
N LEU A 49 -25.66 0.37 8.43
CA LEU A 49 -24.26 0.47 8.03
C LEU A 49 -23.77 1.92 8.07
N ILE A 50 -24.54 2.87 7.53
CA ILE A 50 -24.20 4.30 7.58
C ILE A 50 -24.12 4.80 9.03
N ARG A 51 -25.07 4.42 9.89
CA ARG A 51 -25.05 4.77 11.33
C ARG A 51 -23.91 4.10 12.08
N ALA A 52 -23.53 2.88 11.73
CA ALA A 52 -22.37 2.19 12.29
C ALA A 52 -21.08 2.92 11.88
N ARG A 53 -20.94 3.27 10.59
CA ARG A 53 -19.80 4.05 10.08
C ARG A 53 -19.69 5.44 10.71
N LYS A 54 -20.81 6.14 10.92
CA LYS A 54 -20.82 7.43 11.65
C LYS A 54 -20.40 7.28 13.11
N ARG A 55 -20.69 6.14 13.76
CA ARG A 55 -20.22 5.83 15.12
C ARG A 55 -18.74 5.44 15.15
N SER A 56 -18.23 4.80 14.11
CA SER A 56 -16.80 4.47 13.98
C SER A 56 -15.96 5.63 13.42
N ALA A 57 -16.57 6.74 12.99
CA ALA A 57 -15.84 7.94 12.58
C ALA A 57 -15.18 8.68 13.76
N SER A 58 -15.39 8.22 15.00
CA SER A 58 -14.68 8.67 16.19
C SER A 58 -13.55 7.70 16.60
N THR A 59 -13.07 6.84 15.69
CA THR A 59 -11.86 6.07 15.97
C THR A 59 -10.71 7.06 16.11
N PRO A 60 -10.04 7.14 17.27
CA PRO A 60 -8.95 8.07 17.46
C PRO A 60 -7.85 7.76 16.44
N GLU A 61 -7.34 8.82 15.81
CA GLU A 61 -6.16 8.71 14.97
C GLU A 61 -4.99 8.29 15.86
N LEU A 62 -4.50 7.06 15.67
CA LEU A 62 -3.36 6.54 16.41
C LEU A 62 -2.10 7.08 15.73
N THR A 63 -1.50 8.09 16.32
CA THR A 63 -0.20 8.61 15.90
C THR A 63 0.91 7.89 16.69
N VAL A 64 1.87 7.31 15.97
CA VAL A 64 3.07 6.74 16.57
C VAL A 64 4.11 7.85 16.67
N ASN A 65 4.64 8.11 17.87
CA ASN A 65 5.75 9.03 18.02
C ASN A 65 6.99 8.43 17.33
N THR A 66 7.57 9.15 16.38
CA THR A 66 8.73 8.72 15.59
C THR A 66 9.99 9.55 15.86
N GLU A 67 9.98 10.42 16.87
CA GLU A 67 11.10 11.31 17.22
C GLU A 67 12.41 10.54 17.46
N GLU A 68 12.34 9.36 18.09
CA GLU A 68 13.51 8.51 18.34
C GLU A 68 14.13 7.95 17.04
N PHE A 69 13.32 7.73 16.01
CA PHE A 69 13.77 7.22 14.71
C PHE A 69 14.26 8.34 13.79
N ALA A 70 13.88 9.59 14.04
CA ALA A 70 14.21 10.73 13.19
C ALA A 70 15.73 10.98 13.06
N LYS A 71 16.54 10.52 14.01
CA LYS A 71 18.00 10.69 14.00
C LYS A 71 18.77 9.45 13.57
N ILE A 72 18.09 8.34 13.28
CA ILE A 72 18.74 7.08 12.91
C ILE A 72 19.20 7.17 11.46
N TYR A 73 20.49 6.92 11.25
CA TYR A 73 21.04 6.75 9.92
C TYR A 73 20.95 5.30 9.44
N TRP A 74 20.56 5.14 8.19
CA TRP A 74 20.53 3.84 7.52
C TRP A 74 20.80 4.00 6.02
N ALA A 75 21.17 2.90 5.35
CA ALA A 75 21.48 2.93 3.92
C ALA A 75 20.84 1.79 3.14
N VAL A 76 20.55 2.08 1.87
CA VAL A 76 20.07 1.13 0.86
C VAL A 76 21.14 0.96 -0.20
N LEU A 77 21.49 -0.30 -0.49
CA LEU A 77 22.33 -0.62 -1.64
C LEU A 77 21.47 -0.60 -2.90
N VAL A 78 21.80 0.26 -3.87
CA VAL A 78 21.08 0.34 -5.14
C VAL A 78 21.88 -0.41 -6.18
N VAL A 79 21.25 -1.41 -6.80
CA VAL A 79 21.87 -2.28 -7.81
C VAL A 79 21.11 -2.13 -9.12
N TYR A 80 21.78 -1.59 -10.14
CA TYR A 80 21.25 -1.53 -11.49
C TYR A 80 21.54 -2.86 -12.18
N ARG A 81 20.50 -3.66 -12.42
CA ARG A 81 20.60 -5.01 -12.97
C ARG A 81 19.31 -5.41 -13.66
N ALA A 82 19.42 -6.00 -14.85
CA ALA A 82 18.27 -6.58 -15.54
C ALA A 82 17.60 -7.68 -14.71
N ALA A 83 16.34 -8.01 -15.02
CA ALA A 83 15.67 -9.12 -14.38
C ALA A 83 16.35 -10.45 -14.75
N GLY A 84 16.52 -11.33 -13.76
CA GLY A 84 17.13 -12.66 -13.94
C GLY A 84 18.22 -12.96 -12.91
N ALA A 85 18.32 -14.24 -12.53
CA ALA A 85 19.25 -14.69 -11.48
C ALA A 85 20.73 -14.46 -11.85
N SER A 86 21.07 -14.56 -13.14
CA SER A 86 22.47 -14.57 -13.61
C SER A 86 22.85 -13.39 -14.52
N THR A 87 22.03 -12.34 -14.58
CA THR A 87 22.35 -11.15 -15.40
C THR A 87 23.52 -10.36 -14.77
N PRO A 88 24.48 -9.82 -15.54
CA PRO A 88 25.56 -9.04 -14.95
C PRO A 88 25.03 -7.78 -14.22
N ILE A 89 25.74 -7.34 -13.19
CA ILE A 89 25.47 -6.05 -12.53
C ILE A 89 25.94 -4.95 -13.46
N HIS A 90 25.06 -4.01 -13.80
CA HIS A 90 25.38 -2.89 -14.67
C HIS A 90 26.05 -1.76 -13.90
N ALA A 91 25.49 -1.37 -12.76
CA ALA A 91 26.00 -0.33 -11.89
C ALA A 91 25.58 -0.56 -10.43
N ILE A 92 26.29 0.07 -9.50
CA ILE A 92 25.96 0.06 -8.07
C ILE A 92 26.10 1.46 -7.48
N ALA A 93 25.21 1.80 -6.54
CA ALA A 93 25.19 3.04 -5.77
C ALA A 93 24.71 2.76 -4.33
N ALA A 94 24.75 3.77 -3.47
CA ALA A 94 24.11 3.68 -2.16
C ALA A 94 23.28 4.94 -1.88
N GLN A 95 22.14 4.78 -1.21
CA GLN A 95 21.36 5.89 -0.68
C GLN A 95 21.45 5.88 0.84
N VAL A 96 21.66 7.06 1.44
CA VAL A 96 21.73 7.25 2.89
C VAL A 96 20.50 8.04 3.32
N TRP A 97 19.87 7.56 4.38
CA TRP A 97 18.63 8.09 4.93
C TRP A 97 18.84 8.45 6.39
N GLN A 98 18.17 9.50 6.84
CA GLN A 98 18.08 9.89 8.24
C GLN A 98 16.60 9.90 8.64
N GLY A 99 16.19 8.98 9.49
CA GLY A 99 14.77 8.73 9.73
C GLY A 99 14.05 8.36 8.42
N GLN A 100 13.14 9.22 7.97
CA GLN A 100 12.36 9.03 6.74
C GLN A 100 12.86 9.86 5.55
N ASP A 101 13.85 10.73 5.76
CA ASP A 101 14.34 11.66 4.74
C ASP A 101 15.62 11.15 4.08
N LYS A 102 15.70 11.33 2.77
CA LYS A 102 16.93 11.04 2.03
C LYS A 102 17.97 12.10 2.37
N PHE A 103 19.05 11.67 2.99
CA PHE A 103 20.09 12.55 3.53
C PHE A 103 21.27 12.72 2.56
N ALA A 104 21.77 11.61 2.02
CA ALA A 104 22.93 11.61 1.12
C ALA A 104 22.90 10.41 0.16
N ALA A 105 23.88 10.33 -0.74
CA ALA A 105 24.06 9.19 -1.62
C ALA A 105 25.53 9.00 -2.00
N ILE A 106 25.94 7.75 -2.20
CA ILE A 106 27.16 7.41 -2.91
C ILE A 106 26.80 7.30 -4.39
N ALA A 107 27.44 8.13 -5.22
CA ALA A 107 27.18 8.17 -6.66
C ALA A 107 27.39 6.80 -7.32
N PRO A 108 26.59 6.46 -8.34
CA PRO A 108 26.74 5.20 -9.04
C PRO A 108 28.09 5.07 -9.74
N ILE A 109 28.58 3.84 -9.87
CA ILE A 109 29.64 3.48 -10.80
C ILE A 109 29.17 2.38 -11.73
N HIS A 110 29.62 2.40 -12.99
CA HIS A 110 29.45 1.24 -13.87
C HIS A 110 30.31 0.07 -13.37
N CYS A 111 29.76 -1.12 -13.43
CA CYS A 111 30.44 -2.37 -13.09
C CYS A 111 30.90 -3.15 -14.33
N ALA A 112 30.77 -2.57 -15.53
CA ALA A 112 31.25 -3.18 -16.76
C ALA A 112 32.76 -3.49 -16.66
N GLY A 113 33.15 -4.74 -16.93
CA GLY A 113 34.53 -5.20 -16.80
C GLY A 113 34.98 -5.56 -15.38
N MET A 114 34.13 -5.37 -14.35
CA MET A 114 34.42 -5.82 -12.99
C MET A 114 33.99 -7.27 -12.80
N THR A 115 34.84 -8.06 -12.14
CA THR A 115 34.48 -9.39 -11.62
C THR A 115 33.54 -9.26 -10.41
N ALA A 116 32.81 -10.32 -10.08
CA ALA A 116 31.97 -10.37 -8.88
C ALA A 116 32.78 -10.00 -7.61
N SER A 117 33.98 -10.53 -7.46
CA SER A 117 34.87 -10.22 -6.33
C SER A 117 35.23 -8.74 -6.25
N GLN A 118 35.51 -8.08 -7.39
CA GLN A 118 35.79 -6.64 -7.42
C GLN A 118 34.56 -5.81 -7.04
N VAL A 119 33.37 -6.23 -7.49
CA VAL A 119 32.11 -5.59 -7.08
C VAL A 119 31.91 -5.71 -5.56
N HIS A 120 32.10 -6.90 -4.99
CA HIS A 120 32.01 -7.11 -3.55
C HIS A 120 33.04 -6.26 -2.78
N THR A 121 34.28 -6.15 -3.28
CA THR A 121 35.30 -5.27 -2.67
C THR A 121 34.87 -3.81 -2.69
N TYR A 122 34.26 -3.33 -3.77
CA TYR A 122 33.75 -1.96 -3.82
C TYR A 122 32.59 -1.74 -2.84
N ILE A 123 31.67 -2.70 -2.72
CA ILE A 123 30.58 -2.66 -1.73
C ILE A 123 31.14 -2.62 -0.30
N LYS A 124 32.24 -3.34 0.00
CA LYS A 124 32.91 -3.24 1.30
C LYS A 124 33.46 -1.83 1.56
N LYS A 125 34.12 -1.23 0.57
CA LYS A 125 34.61 0.16 0.67
C LYS A 125 33.48 1.17 0.89
N MET A 126 32.31 0.94 0.28
CA MET A 126 31.10 1.74 0.56
C MET A 126 30.70 1.62 2.03
N LEU A 127 30.67 0.40 2.58
CA LEU A 127 30.36 0.19 4.00
C LEU A 127 31.39 0.82 4.93
N ASP A 128 32.69 0.76 4.61
CA ASP A 128 33.74 1.41 5.40
C ASP A 128 33.53 2.93 5.46
N LEU A 129 33.15 3.54 4.33
CA LEU A 129 32.80 4.97 4.25
C LEU A 129 31.51 5.28 5.04
N LEU A 130 30.50 4.42 4.94
CA LEU A 130 29.24 4.64 5.64
C LEU A 130 29.37 4.44 7.16
N ASP A 131 30.22 3.53 7.62
CA ASP A 131 30.52 3.33 9.04
C ASP A 131 31.27 4.53 9.61
N SER A 132 32.27 5.06 8.88
CA SER A 132 33.06 6.20 9.35
C SER A 132 32.26 7.50 9.47
N HIS A 133 31.29 7.74 8.58
CA HIS A 133 30.48 8.96 8.58
C HIS A 133 29.15 8.85 9.34
N TYR A 134 28.54 7.67 9.37
CA TYR A 134 27.15 7.49 9.82
C TYR A 134 26.95 6.26 10.71
N GLN A 135 28.00 5.53 11.07
CA GLN A 135 27.94 4.30 11.90
C GLN A 135 27.07 3.19 11.28
N ILE A 136 26.94 3.20 9.95
CA ILE A 136 26.18 2.20 9.19
C ILE A 136 27.11 1.04 8.81
N LYS A 137 26.98 -0.07 9.54
CA LYS A 137 27.81 -1.28 9.33
C LYS A 137 27.26 -2.26 8.30
N LYS A 138 25.98 -2.10 7.91
CA LYS A 138 25.30 -2.93 6.92
C LYS A 138 24.20 -2.14 6.22
N PHE A 139 23.90 -2.52 4.99
CA PHE A 139 22.71 -2.01 4.30
C PHE A 139 21.44 -2.58 4.94
N ALA A 140 20.43 -1.73 5.12
CA ALA A 140 19.12 -2.15 5.62
C ALA A 140 18.34 -2.95 4.57
N SER A 141 18.56 -2.63 3.29
CA SER A 141 17.95 -3.33 2.16
C SER A 141 18.81 -3.18 0.90
N GLN A 142 18.49 -4.00 -0.10
CA GLN A 142 19.01 -3.88 -1.45
C GLN A 142 17.85 -3.59 -2.40
N GLU A 143 17.95 -2.51 -3.17
CA GLU A 143 16.99 -2.14 -4.19
C GLU A 143 17.54 -2.50 -5.57
N ARG A 144 16.74 -3.24 -6.37
CA ARG A 144 17.08 -3.54 -7.76
C ARG A 144 16.38 -2.54 -8.68
N LEU A 145 17.15 -1.81 -9.47
CA LEU A 145 16.66 -0.97 -10.55
C LEU A 145 17.05 -1.54 -11.90
N ASP A 146 16.26 -1.29 -12.92
CA ASP A 146 16.61 -1.71 -14.27
C ASP A 146 17.75 -0.87 -14.87
N PRO A 147 18.62 -1.44 -15.74
CA PRO A 147 19.80 -0.75 -16.24
C PRO A 147 19.53 0.56 -17.00
N TRP A 148 18.37 0.71 -17.65
CA TRP A 148 18.01 1.94 -18.36
C TRP A 148 17.76 3.13 -17.42
N LEU A 149 17.52 2.86 -16.14
CA LEU A 149 17.40 3.87 -15.09
C LEU A 149 18.77 4.33 -14.56
N CYS A 150 19.88 3.79 -15.08
CA CYS A 150 21.22 4.24 -14.72
C CYS A 150 21.37 5.74 -15.02
N PRO A 151 21.80 6.57 -14.05
CA PRO A 151 21.93 8.01 -14.25
C PRO A 151 23.28 8.42 -14.87
N LEU A 152 24.25 7.50 -14.96
CA LEU A 152 25.58 7.80 -15.51
C LEU A 152 25.50 8.08 -17.01
N ARG A 153 26.29 9.05 -17.49
CA ARG A 153 26.41 9.39 -18.92
C ARG A 153 27.89 9.55 -19.31
N PRO A 154 28.34 9.00 -20.44
CA PRO A 154 27.58 8.14 -21.37
C PRO A 154 27.29 6.76 -20.73
N CYS A 155 26.11 6.20 -20.99
CA CYS A 155 25.73 4.86 -20.53
C CYS A 155 25.19 4.02 -21.71
N PRO A 156 25.70 2.78 -21.89
CA PRO A 156 25.28 1.92 -23.00
C PRO A 156 23.86 1.38 -22.86
N CYS A 157 23.28 1.43 -21.66
CA CYS A 157 21.91 0.98 -21.39
C CYS A 157 20.88 2.12 -21.45
N HIS A 158 21.31 3.35 -21.72
CA HIS A 158 20.38 4.46 -21.89
C HIS A 158 19.83 4.45 -23.33
N PRO A 159 18.51 4.44 -23.53
CA PRO A 159 17.96 4.63 -24.87
C PRO A 159 18.41 5.99 -25.42
N LEU A 160 18.82 5.98 -26.70
CA LEU A 160 19.12 7.19 -27.47
C LEU A 160 17.85 8.02 -27.71
#